data_AF-A0A7J7NXL8-F1
#
_entry.id   AF-A0A7J7NXL8-F1
#
_cell.length_a   1.000
_cell.length_b   1.000
_cell.length_c   1.000
_cell.angle_alpha   90.00
_cell.angle_beta   90.00
_cell.angle_gamma   90.00
#
_symmetry.space_group_name_H-M   'P 1'
#
loop_
_entity.id
_entity.type
_entity.pdbx_description
1 polymer ?
#
loop_
_entity_poly.entity_id
_entity_poly.type
_entity_poly.pdbx_seq_one_letter_code
_entity_poly.pdbx_strand_id
1 'polypeptide(L)'
;MSGLLETIEANTGWALGTWHWEKLACEVPNPYKSMPQTKFYIGEEDDIAIWEPAKKGDFSIKSAWEFWRVADVETDRLQWVWYKVIPTKIQVFNWKVWKNIITVDSTIAKFVCLPSKCSCCENNQYEIIDHLLVNGELATKIWRHFSSINFIQNQSYWTKQGTWLQGAKKTSQMGVECMRNSALLVANNYSDSISIQILQLQNRKALHRRVTVVRWIKPPAGFFKLNTDGSSVNGACGAGGIVRNYKGEMMPFRRVQHPLHFDYINNLWFIEQAQHEIDTYGTDESGNLKLFSFRNMKEKCIQKFERNVSLKCLRNNWLNLKKKYKNWVTLTQLAGECYNEVTGTFSLIEPEWVEILEVLPEARVFKHDVLRHREKMTLLFSSMI
;
A
#
# COMPACT_ATOMS: atom_id res chain seq x y z
N MET A 1 12.00 -15.75 -2.92
CA MET A 1 11.85 -17.19 -2.62
C MET A 1 10.44 -17.43 -2.12
N SER A 2 9.50 -17.76 -3.01
CA SER A 2 8.16 -18.23 -2.65
C SER A 2 7.96 -19.57 -3.31
N GLY A 3 8.63 -20.59 -2.75
CA GLY A 3 8.34 -21.98 -3.11
C GLY A 3 6.89 -22.26 -2.77
N LEU A 4 6.17 -22.87 -3.71
CA LEU A 4 4.94 -23.57 -3.37
C LEU A 4 5.29 -24.52 -2.22
N LEU A 5 4.66 -24.36 -1.06
CA LEU A 5 4.51 -25.48 -0.16
C LEU A 5 3.54 -26.42 -0.88
N GLU A 6 4.09 -27.31 -1.69
CA GLU A 6 3.39 -28.51 -2.12
C GLU A 6 2.87 -29.22 -0.86
N THR A 7 1.71 -29.86 -0.96
CA THR A 7 1.20 -30.74 0.10
C THR A 7 2.21 -31.88 0.24
N ILE A 8 3.11 -31.77 1.21
CA ILE A 8 4.02 -32.85 1.57
C ILE A 8 3.26 -33.74 2.55
N GLU A 9 3.19 -35.04 2.28
CA GLU A 9 2.63 -35.98 3.24
C GLU A 9 3.37 -35.83 4.56
N ALA A 10 2.65 -35.72 5.69
CA ALA A 10 3.27 -35.52 6.99
C ALA A 10 4.32 -36.61 7.28
N ASN A 11 4.06 -37.84 6.84
CA ASN A 11 4.92 -39.03 6.94
C ASN A 11 6.29 -38.85 6.28
N THR A 12 6.43 -37.95 5.30
CA THR A 12 7.69 -37.67 4.61
C THR A 12 8.71 -37.00 5.53
N GLY A 13 8.23 -36.16 6.46
CA GLY A 13 9.07 -35.41 7.40
C GLY A 13 8.85 -35.79 8.87
N TRP A 14 7.78 -36.50 9.23
CA TRP A 14 7.45 -36.84 10.61
C TRP A 14 7.68 -38.34 10.85
N ALA A 15 8.58 -38.66 11.78
CA ALA A 15 8.83 -40.04 12.21
C ALA A 15 9.16 -40.09 13.70
N LEU A 16 8.78 -41.19 14.37
CA LEU A 16 9.07 -41.43 15.79
C LEU A 16 8.64 -40.29 16.74
N GLY A 17 7.57 -39.58 16.38
CA GLY A 17 7.03 -38.48 17.18
C GLY A 17 7.80 -37.16 17.06
N THR A 18 8.64 -36.99 16.03
CA THR A 18 9.41 -35.75 15.80
C THR A 18 9.51 -35.40 14.30
N TRP A 19 9.71 -34.12 13.98
CA TRP A 19 9.99 -33.65 12.62
C TRP A 19 11.47 -33.76 12.26
N HIS A 20 11.73 -34.52 11.20
CA HIS A 20 12.98 -34.61 10.45
C HIS A 20 12.96 -33.60 9.29
N TRP A 21 13.20 -32.33 9.61
CA TRP A 21 13.13 -31.23 8.65
C TRP A 21 14.06 -31.42 7.44
N GLU A 22 15.16 -32.13 7.62
CA GLU A 22 16.12 -32.50 6.58
C GLU A 22 15.53 -33.40 5.47
N LYS A 23 14.42 -34.08 5.73
CA LYS A 23 13.74 -34.96 4.77
C LYS A 23 12.70 -34.22 3.92
N LEU A 24 12.34 -32.99 4.30
CA LEU A 24 11.42 -32.17 3.53
C LEU A 24 12.18 -31.53 2.36
N ALA A 25 11.63 -31.66 1.15
CA ALA A 25 12.22 -31.08 -0.06
C ALA A 25 12.25 -29.53 -0.06
N CYS A 26 11.56 -28.89 0.89
CA CYS A 26 11.45 -27.44 0.99
C CYS A 26 12.18 -26.85 2.22
N GLU A 27 12.85 -25.72 2.02
CA GLU A 27 13.35 -24.92 3.15
C GLU A 27 12.17 -24.26 3.87
N VAL A 28 11.69 -24.90 4.93
CA VAL A 28 10.78 -24.28 5.89
C VAL A 28 11.56 -23.17 6.62
N PRO A 29 11.13 -21.89 6.55
CA PRO A 29 11.84 -20.81 7.21
C PRO A 29 11.98 -21.08 8.71
N ASN A 30 13.17 -20.80 9.26
CA ASN A 30 13.53 -21.07 10.65
C ASN A 30 12.46 -20.71 11.70
N PRO A 31 11.71 -19.58 11.60
CA PRO A 31 10.65 -19.29 12.57
C PRO A 31 9.58 -20.39 12.67
N TYR A 32 9.27 -21.10 11.59
CA TYR A 32 8.27 -22.17 11.60
C TYR A 32 8.81 -23.49 12.18
N LYS A 33 10.14 -23.71 12.15
CA LYS A 33 10.78 -24.88 12.79
C LYS A 33 10.68 -24.84 14.32
N SER A 34 10.46 -23.66 14.90
CA SER A 34 10.24 -23.45 16.33
C SER A 34 8.77 -23.52 16.77
N MET A 35 7.83 -23.93 15.88
CA MET A 35 6.44 -24.12 16.29
C MET A 35 6.30 -25.28 17.30
N PRO A 36 5.36 -25.18 18.25
CA PRO A 36 5.00 -26.29 19.13
C PRO A 36 4.54 -27.47 18.28
N GLN A 37 5.04 -28.65 18.60
CA GLN A 37 4.70 -29.86 17.87
C GLN A 37 3.38 -30.39 18.40
N THR A 38 2.28 -30.08 17.69
CA THR A 38 0.97 -30.67 17.97
C THR A 38 1.11 -32.19 17.96
N LYS A 39 0.74 -32.86 19.05
CA LYS A 39 0.68 -34.32 19.08
C LYS A 39 -0.39 -34.78 18.10
N PHE A 40 0.01 -35.51 17.06
CA PHE A 40 -0.92 -36.14 16.13
C PHE A 40 -1.60 -37.33 16.82
N TYR A 41 -2.93 -37.38 16.73
CA TYR A 41 -3.70 -38.57 17.06
C TYR A 41 -4.07 -39.23 15.73
N ILE A 42 -3.56 -40.42 15.48
CA ILE A 42 -3.90 -41.21 14.29
C ILE A 42 -5.21 -41.93 14.60
N GLY A 43 -6.28 -41.60 13.88
CA GLY A 43 -7.59 -42.23 13.97
C GLY A 43 -8.18 -42.45 12.58
N GLU A 44 -9.32 -43.14 12.50
CA GLU A 44 -10.06 -43.36 11.24
C GLU A 44 -10.97 -42.18 10.86
N GLU A 45 -10.97 -41.10 11.65
CA GLU A 45 -11.77 -39.90 11.38
C GLU A 45 -11.08 -38.98 10.35
N ASP A 46 -11.88 -38.12 9.71
CA ASP A 46 -11.38 -37.13 8.76
C ASP A 46 -10.34 -36.18 9.39
N ASP A 47 -9.34 -35.78 8.60
CA ASP A 47 -8.30 -34.85 9.04
C ASP A 47 -8.88 -33.49 9.45
N ILE A 48 -8.60 -33.09 10.70
CA ILE A 48 -8.96 -31.76 11.22
C ILE A 48 -7.72 -30.90 11.46
N ALA A 49 -7.79 -29.63 11.06
CA ALA A 49 -6.74 -28.66 11.34
C ALA A 49 -6.83 -28.19 12.80
N ILE A 50 -5.78 -28.47 13.59
CA ILE A 50 -5.71 -28.10 15.01
C ILE A 50 -4.66 -27.01 15.22
N TRP A 51 -5.07 -25.91 15.84
CA TRP A 51 -4.23 -24.83 16.32
C TRP A 51 -4.01 -24.97 17.84
N GLU A 52 -2.94 -25.66 18.24
CA GLU A 52 -2.60 -25.95 19.64
C GLU A 52 -2.60 -24.71 20.57
N PRO A 53 -2.11 -23.53 20.15
CA PRO A 53 -2.13 -22.36 21.03
C PRO A 53 -3.54 -21.89 21.43
N ALA A 54 -4.61 -22.36 20.78
CA ALA A 54 -5.98 -22.13 21.22
C ALA A 54 -6.53 -23.34 21.99
N LYS A 55 -7.17 -23.09 23.13
CA LYS A 55 -7.80 -24.14 23.97
C LYS A 55 -8.85 -25.01 23.23
N LYS A 56 -9.50 -24.45 22.20
CA LYS A 56 -10.51 -25.13 21.39
C LYS A 56 -9.93 -25.79 20.13
N GLY A 57 -8.63 -25.60 19.86
CA GLY A 57 -8.00 -26.02 18.60
C GLY A 57 -8.31 -25.12 17.40
N ASP A 58 -9.17 -24.11 17.55
CA ASP A 58 -9.53 -23.22 16.45
C ASP A 58 -8.41 -22.23 16.09
N PHE A 59 -8.12 -22.11 14.80
CA PHE A 59 -7.20 -21.09 14.31
C PHE A 59 -7.85 -19.71 14.29
N SER A 60 -7.14 -18.69 14.78
CA SER A 60 -7.51 -17.28 14.58
C SER A 60 -6.27 -16.43 14.38
N ILE A 61 -6.40 -15.33 13.62
CA ILE A 61 -5.31 -14.36 13.45
C ILE A 61 -4.87 -13.79 14.80
N LYS A 62 -5.81 -13.63 15.74
CA LYS A 62 -5.54 -13.13 17.09
C LYS A 62 -4.66 -14.10 17.89
N SER A 63 -5.04 -15.37 17.96
CA SER A 63 -4.27 -16.40 18.68
C SER A 63 -2.90 -16.63 18.03
N ALA A 64 -2.83 -16.57 16.70
CA ALA A 64 -1.54 -16.57 15.99
C ALA A 64 -0.69 -15.36 16.37
N TRP A 65 -1.23 -14.15 16.31
CA TRP A 65 -0.50 -12.95 16.69
C TRP A 65 -0.01 -12.99 18.15
N GLU A 66 -0.85 -13.43 19.08
CA GLU A 66 -0.50 -13.58 20.50
C GLU A 66 0.59 -14.62 20.74
N PHE A 67 0.60 -15.70 19.95
CA PHE A 67 1.64 -16.73 20.00
C PHE A 67 2.99 -16.22 19.47
N TRP A 68 2.98 -15.49 18.35
CA TRP A 68 4.19 -15.04 17.66
C TRP A 68 4.78 -13.74 18.21
N ARG A 69 3.97 -12.90 18.83
CA ARG A 69 4.44 -11.60 19.30
C ARG A 69 5.47 -11.77 20.40
N VAL A 70 6.60 -11.07 20.26
CA VAL A 70 7.44 -10.75 21.41
C VAL A 70 6.81 -9.53 22.07
N ALA A 71 6.05 -9.76 23.13
CA ALA A 71 5.46 -8.66 23.89
C ALA A 71 6.57 -7.89 24.62
N ASP A 72 6.74 -6.62 24.26
CA ASP A 72 7.57 -5.70 25.01
C ASP A 72 6.85 -5.28 26.30
N VAL A 73 7.61 -4.79 27.29
CA VAL A 73 7.06 -4.35 28.58
C VAL A 73 6.09 -3.20 28.35
N GLU A 74 4.88 -3.34 28.87
CA GLU A 74 3.91 -2.25 28.84
C GLU A 74 4.43 -1.10 29.72
N THR A 75 4.63 0.07 29.10
CA THR A 75 5.04 1.27 29.82
C THR A 75 3.90 2.26 29.85
N ASP A 76 3.81 3.05 30.92
CA ASP A 76 2.84 4.14 31.04
C ASP A 76 2.86 5.05 29.81
N ARG A 77 4.05 5.25 29.22
CA ARG A 77 4.24 6.06 28.01
C ARG A 77 3.55 5.46 26.79
N LEU A 78 3.64 4.15 26.58
CA LEU A 78 2.96 3.46 25.46
C LEU A 78 1.44 3.45 25.65
N GLN A 79 0.95 3.36 26.89
CA GLN A 79 -0.48 3.51 27.17
C GLN A 79 -1.00 4.89 26.80
N TRP A 80 -0.18 5.92 26.93
CA TRP A 80 -0.51 7.28 26.49
C TRP A 80 -0.54 7.42 24.97
N VAL A 81 0.38 6.77 24.25
CA VAL A 81 0.38 6.74 22.76
C VAL A 81 -0.94 6.18 22.22
N TRP A 82 -1.44 5.11 22.84
CA TRP A 82 -2.64 4.40 22.42
C TRP A 82 -3.91 4.80 23.20
N TYR A 83 -3.91 5.96 23.87
CA TYR A 83 -5.05 6.37 24.67
C TYR A 83 -6.28 6.64 23.79
N LYS A 84 -7.43 6.07 24.17
CA LYS A 84 -8.66 6.01 23.35
C LYS A 84 -9.22 7.35 22.87
N VAL A 85 -8.92 8.45 23.55
CA VAL A 85 -9.40 9.80 23.19
C VAL A 85 -8.56 10.44 22.08
N ILE A 86 -7.35 9.92 21.85
CA ILE A 86 -6.43 10.42 20.83
C ILE A 86 -6.82 9.83 19.47
N PRO A 87 -6.99 10.65 18.41
CA PRO A 87 -7.30 10.15 17.07
C PRO A 87 -6.24 9.17 16.55
N THR A 88 -6.64 8.10 15.86
CA THR A 88 -5.73 7.05 15.36
C THR A 88 -4.56 7.59 14.55
N LYS A 89 -4.78 8.64 13.74
CA LYS A 89 -3.72 9.31 12.96
C LYS A 89 -2.60 9.86 13.86
N ILE A 90 -2.98 10.45 15.00
CA ILE A 90 -2.08 11.01 16.00
C ILE A 90 -1.38 9.87 16.77
N GLN A 91 -2.10 8.80 17.12
CA GLN A 91 -1.52 7.63 17.80
C GLN A 91 -0.40 6.99 16.97
N VAL A 92 -0.67 6.73 15.68
CA VAL A 92 0.31 6.18 14.74
C VAL A 92 1.50 7.12 14.56
N PHE A 93 1.25 8.44 14.50
CA PHE A 93 2.33 9.42 14.44
C PHE A 93 3.22 9.37 15.68
N ASN A 94 2.64 9.43 16.88
CA ASN A 94 3.39 9.36 18.14
C ASN A 94 4.18 8.05 18.27
N TRP A 95 3.60 6.93 17.82
CA TRP A 95 4.30 5.65 17.74
C TRP A 95 5.50 5.70 16.77
N LYS A 96 5.37 6.35 15.60
CA LYS A 96 6.48 6.56 14.67
C LYS A 96 7.58 7.46 15.25
N VAL A 97 7.21 8.51 15.99
CA VAL A 97 8.17 9.35 16.72
C VAL A 97 8.93 8.47 17.72
N TRP A 98 8.20 7.63 18.48
CA TRP A 98 8.79 6.67 19.44
C TRP A 98 9.76 5.69 18.81
N LYS A 99 9.45 5.20 17.61
CA LYS A 99 10.37 4.34 16.84
C LYS A 99 11.48 5.11 16.11
N ASN A 100 11.52 6.45 16.22
CA ASN A 100 12.48 7.31 15.51
C ASN A 100 12.46 7.09 13.98
N ILE A 101 11.27 6.89 13.41
CA ILE A 101 11.05 6.58 11.99
C ILE A 101 10.24 7.66 11.25
N ILE A 102 10.02 8.82 11.87
CA ILE A 102 9.38 9.94 11.16
C ILE A 102 10.31 10.54 10.11
N THR A 103 9.70 11.08 9.06
CA THR A 103 10.36 11.65 7.88
C THR A 103 10.91 13.04 8.18
N VAL A 104 12.06 13.09 8.84
CA VAL A 104 12.87 14.31 9.07
C VAL A 104 14.21 14.20 8.32
N ASP A 105 14.92 15.31 8.13
CA ASP A 105 16.18 15.34 7.39
C ASP A 105 17.19 14.30 7.92
N SER A 106 17.32 14.17 9.25
CA SER A 106 18.22 13.17 9.86
C SER A 106 17.85 11.71 9.55
N THR A 107 16.59 11.42 9.26
CA THR A 107 16.14 10.07 8.92
C THR A 107 16.38 9.78 7.44
N ILE A 108 16.04 10.74 6.57
CA ILE A 108 16.17 10.58 5.12
C ILE A 108 17.64 10.65 4.67
N ALA A 109 18.46 11.47 5.36
CA ALA A 109 19.89 11.59 5.09
C ALA A 109 20.67 10.27 5.24
N LYS A 110 20.10 9.28 5.94
CA LYS A 110 20.66 7.91 6.02
C LYS A 110 20.62 7.18 4.68
N PHE A 111 19.79 7.62 3.74
CA PHE A 111 19.56 6.96 2.46
C PHE A 111 19.94 7.83 1.26
N VAL A 112 19.85 9.16 1.37
CA VAL A 112 20.10 10.11 0.26
C VAL A 112 20.74 11.40 0.78
N CYS A 113 21.72 11.97 0.06
CA CYS A 113 22.21 13.31 0.37
C CYS A 113 21.13 14.37 0.06
N LEU A 114 20.71 15.12 1.08
CA LEU A 114 19.64 16.12 0.94
C LEU A 114 20.17 17.56 1.08
N PRO A 115 19.71 18.51 0.23
CA PRO A 115 19.83 19.95 0.46
C PRO A 115 18.64 20.52 1.28
N SER A 116 17.88 19.66 1.96
CA SER A 116 16.65 20.06 2.66
C SER A 116 16.94 20.90 3.89
N LYS A 117 15.97 21.77 4.20
CA LYS A 117 15.96 22.65 5.36
C LYS A 117 14.54 22.73 5.88
N CYS A 118 14.38 22.85 7.20
CA CYS A 118 13.07 22.92 7.84
C CYS A 118 12.28 24.13 7.34
N SER A 119 11.04 23.90 6.91
CA SER A 119 10.14 24.97 6.41
C SER A 119 9.42 25.73 7.53
N CYS A 120 9.55 25.29 8.78
CA CYS A 120 8.86 25.87 9.94
C CYS A 120 9.65 26.98 10.64
N CYS A 121 10.90 27.24 10.23
CA CYS A 121 11.82 28.17 10.91
C CYS A 121 12.44 29.17 9.92
N GLU A 122 12.56 30.45 10.30
CA GLU A 122 13.19 31.48 9.45
C GLU A 122 14.63 31.15 9.05
N ASN A 123 15.39 30.58 9.99
CA ASN A 123 16.80 30.24 9.79
C ASN A 123 17.02 28.91 9.05
N ASN A 124 15.96 28.28 8.51
CA ASN A 124 16.01 27.09 7.66
C ASN A 124 17.01 26.03 8.18
N GLN A 125 16.80 25.59 9.41
CA GLN A 125 17.71 24.67 10.11
C GLN A 125 17.57 23.22 9.60
N TYR A 126 18.56 22.39 9.89
CA TYR A 126 18.51 20.95 9.61
C TYR A 126 17.43 20.28 10.45
N GLU A 127 16.49 19.58 9.83
CA GLU A 127 15.33 19.01 10.50
C GLU A 127 15.67 17.69 11.21
N ILE A 128 15.62 17.73 12.55
CA ILE A 128 15.64 16.55 13.42
C ILE A 128 14.35 16.52 14.24
N ILE A 129 14.03 15.39 14.88
CA ILE A 129 12.81 15.25 15.71
C ILE A 129 12.72 16.37 16.75
N ASP A 130 13.82 16.66 17.45
CA ASP A 130 13.85 17.72 18.47
C ASP A 130 13.64 19.10 17.86
N HIS A 131 14.15 19.37 16.65
CA HIS A 131 13.89 20.62 15.94
C HIS A 131 12.40 20.72 15.56
N LEU A 132 11.86 19.67 14.95
CA LEU A 132 10.48 19.65 14.47
C LEU A 132 9.46 19.75 15.59
N LEU A 133 9.69 19.05 16.71
CA LEU A 133 8.70 18.86 17.77
C LEU A 133 8.95 19.71 19.01
N VAL A 134 10.13 20.31 19.18
CA VAL A 134 10.47 21.02 20.42
C VAL A 134 11.12 22.38 20.17
N ASN A 135 12.30 22.38 19.57
CA ASN A 135 13.22 23.51 19.55
C ASN A 135 12.98 24.45 18.35
N GLY A 136 12.22 23.99 17.34
CA GLY A 136 11.82 24.79 16.20
C GLY A 136 10.97 25.98 16.64
N GLU A 137 11.00 27.06 15.85
CA GLU A 137 10.29 28.30 16.15
C GLU A 137 8.79 28.07 16.34
N LEU A 138 8.18 27.29 15.44
CA LEU A 138 6.77 26.90 15.51
C LEU A 138 6.48 26.00 16.72
N ALA A 139 7.31 24.99 16.96
CA ALA A 139 7.18 24.09 18.11
C ALA A 139 7.23 24.86 19.42
N THR A 140 8.19 25.78 19.55
CA THR A 140 8.35 26.65 20.71
C THR A 140 7.11 27.52 20.96
N LYS A 141 6.51 28.10 19.92
CA LYS A 141 5.28 28.89 20.02
C LYS A 141 4.10 28.05 20.52
N ILE A 142 3.94 26.85 19.98
CA ILE A 142 2.87 25.92 20.38
C ILE A 142 3.07 25.47 21.83
N TRP A 143 4.28 25.06 22.21
CA TRP A 143 4.55 24.68 23.59
C TRP A 143 4.29 25.83 24.56
N ARG A 144 4.71 27.07 24.25
CA ARG A 144 4.41 28.24 25.10
C ARG A 144 2.91 28.51 25.25
N HIS A 145 2.11 28.23 24.23
CA HIS A 145 0.67 28.42 24.29
C HIS A 145 -0.01 27.39 25.22
N PHE A 146 0.42 26.13 25.17
CA PHE A 146 -0.22 25.04 25.92
C PHE A 146 0.46 24.72 27.26
N SER A 147 1.71 25.13 27.50
CA SER A 147 2.41 24.90 28.76
C SER A 147 2.32 26.14 29.67
N SER A 148 1.43 26.10 30.65
CA SER A 148 1.54 26.97 31.84
C SER A 148 2.65 26.53 32.81
N ILE A 149 3.31 25.39 32.53
CA ILE A 149 4.32 24.75 33.38
C ILE A 149 5.68 24.86 32.69
N ASN A 150 6.60 25.64 33.29
CA ASN A 150 8.04 25.74 33.05
C ASN A 150 8.53 25.16 31.70
N PHE A 151 8.40 25.97 30.65
CA PHE A 151 9.02 25.70 29.36
C PHE A 151 10.55 25.80 29.48
N ILE A 152 11.20 24.71 29.92
CA ILE A 152 12.66 24.61 29.91
C ILE A 152 13.09 24.47 28.45
N GLN A 153 13.69 25.50 27.88
CA GLN A 153 14.25 25.46 26.53
C GLN A 153 15.38 24.42 26.44
N ASN A 154 15.66 23.90 25.23
CA ASN A 154 16.78 23.01 24.96
C ASN A 154 16.73 21.63 25.66
N GLN A 155 15.56 21.01 25.70
CA GLN A 155 15.42 19.61 26.09
C GLN A 155 15.07 18.75 24.88
N SER A 156 15.48 17.49 24.92
CA SER A 156 15.02 16.52 23.92
C SER A 156 13.49 16.37 23.98
N TYR A 157 12.88 15.98 22.87
CA TYR A 157 11.47 15.59 22.81
C TYR A 157 11.13 14.58 23.90
N TRP A 158 12.02 13.61 24.14
CA TRP A 158 11.84 12.56 25.13
C TRP A 158 11.81 13.08 26.56
N THR A 159 12.69 14.01 26.90
CA THR A 159 12.73 14.62 28.23
C THR A 159 11.46 15.44 28.48
N LYS A 160 11.01 16.21 27.48
CA LYS A 160 9.77 17.00 27.60
C LYS A 160 8.54 16.13 27.72
N GLN A 161 8.42 15.11 26.87
CA GLN A 161 7.32 14.16 26.94
C GLN A 161 7.33 13.42 28.28
N GLY A 162 8.50 13.01 28.77
CA GLY A 162 8.65 12.33 30.06
C GLY A 162 8.18 13.16 31.25
N THR A 163 8.66 14.40 31.37
CA THR A 163 8.25 15.34 32.43
C THR A 163 6.75 15.61 32.37
N TRP A 164 6.20 15.73 31.16
CA TRP A 164 4.77 15.95 30.98
C TRP A 164 3.93 14.72 31.38
N LEU A 165 4.34 13.51 30.98
CA LEU A 165 3.64 12.27 31.33
C LEU A 165 3.58 12.03 32.84
N GLN A 166 4.55 12.55 33.60
CA GLN A 166 4.54 12.50 35.06
C GLN A 166 3.52 13.46 35.69
N GLY A 167 3.26 14.62 35.08
CA GLY A 167 2.32 15.62 35.58
C GLY A 167 0.89 15.49 35.01
N ALA A 168 0.72 14.82 33.88
CA ALA A 168 -0.55 14.72 33.18
C ALA A 168 -1.46 13.62 33.73
N LYS A 169 -2.74 13.94 33.96
CA LYS A 169 -3.77 12.93 34.24
C LYS A 169 -4.51 12.60 32.94
N LYS A 170 -4.71 11.30 32.64
CA LYS A 170 -5.51 10.81 31.50
C LYS A 170 -6.96 11.33 31.51
N THR A 171 -7.45 11.77 32.67
CA THR A 171 -8.76 12.38 32.89
C THR A 171 -8.79 13.90 32.68
N SER A 172 -7.64 14.56 32.58
CA SER A 172 -7.58 16.00 32.38
C SER A 172 -7.67 16.34 30.89
N GLN A 173 -8.50 17.32 30.54
CA GLN A 173 -8.59 17.84 29.16
C GLN A 173 -7.22 18.34 28.68
N MET A 174 -6.46 19.00 29.55
CA MET A 174 -5.09 19.45 29.27
C MET A 174 -4.15 18.29 28.92
N GLY A 175 -4.29 17.16 29.63
CA GLY A 175 -3.60 15.89 29.36
C GLY A 175 -3.85 15.35 27.95
N VAL A 176 -5.12 15.30 27.55
CA VAL A 176 -5.49 14.82 26.22
C VAL A 176 -5.05 15.80 25.13
N GLU A 177 -5.23 17.09 25.36
CA GLU A 177 -5.02 18.13 24.36
C GLU A 177 -3.53 18.35 24.07
N CYS A 178 -2.64 18.22 25.05
CA CYS A 178 -1.19 18.31 24.82
C CYS A 178 -0.63 17.12 24.00
N MET A 179 -1.15 15.90 24.17
CA MET A 179 -0.77 14.75 23.31
C MET A 179 -1.33 14.88 21.89
N ARG A 180 -2.48 15.52 21.75
CA ARG A 180 -3.03 15.90 20.45
C ARG A 180 -2.18 16.99 19.78
N ASN A 181 -1.74 18.00 20.54
CA ASN A 181 -1.06 19.18 20.03
C ASN A 181 0.43 19.00 19.72
N SER A 182 1.13 18.16 20.49
CA SER A 182 2.50 17.72 20.16
C SER A 182 2.59 17.01 18.80
N ALA A 183 1.49 16.41 18.33
CA ALA A 183 1.38 15.78 17.02
C ALA A 183 0.76 16.69 15.93
N LEU A 184 -0.03 17.70 16.30
CA LEU A 184 -0.57 18.71 15.36
C LEU A 184 0.52 19.57 14.71
N LEU A 185 1.70 19.66 15.33
CA LEU A 185 2.90 20.26 14.74
C LEU A 185 3.28 19.67 13.36
N VAL A 186 2.92 18.41 13.09
CA VAL A 186 3.23 17.74 11.81
C VAL A 186 2.01 17.60 10.89
N ALA A 187 0.80 17.64 11.44
CA ALA A 187 -0.42 17.45 10.66
C ALA A 187 -0.65 18.53 9.58
N ASN A 188 -0.09 19.73 9.77
CA ASN A 188 -0.17 20.82 8.79
C ASN A 188 0.61 20.59 7.48
N ASN A 189 1.46 19.56 7.38
CA ASN A 189 2.06 19.19 6.10
C ASN A 189 1.23 18.16 5.30
N TYR A 190 0.16 17.57 5.88
CA TYR A 190 -0.55 16.44 5.26
C TYR A 190 -2.06 16.31 5.58
N SER A 191 -2.77 17.38 5.98
CA SER A 191 -4.24 17.33 6.13
C SER A 191 -4.92 18.70 6.25
N ASP A 192 -5.99 18.87 5.48
CA ASP A 192 -6.76 20.11 5.36
C ASP A 192 -7.71 20.44 6.54
N SER A 193 -7.85 19.57 7.56
CA SER A 193 -9.02 19.64 8.46
C SER A 193 -8.79 20.12 9.90
N ILE A 194 -7.63 20.68 10.26
CA ILE A 194 -7.43 21.31 11.59
C ILE A 194 -6.73 22.65 11.40
N SER A 195 -7.44 23.57 10.78
CA SER A 195 -6.86 24.77 10.18
C SER A 195 -7.04 26.03 11.05
N ILE A 196 -8.07 26.17 11.88
CA ILE A 196 -8.45 27.54 12.31
C ILE A 196 -7.61 28.11 13.47
N GLN A 197 -7.31 27.35 14.55
CA GLN A 197 -6.58 27.90 15.71
C GLN A 197 -5.06 28.02 15.50
N ILE A 198 -4.46 27.13 14.70
CA ILE A 198 -3.01 27.18 14.40
C ILE A 198 -2.70 28.22 13.32
N LEU A 199 -3.58 28.43 12.33
CA LEU A 199 -3.42 29.51 11.33
C LEU A 199 -3.46 30.89 12.00
N GLN A 200 -4.26 31.08 13.05
CA GLN A 200 -4.30 32.31 13.84
C GLN A 200 -2.98 32.60 14.58
N LEU A 201 -2.29 31.56 15.08
CA LEU A 201 -0.97 31.70 15.70
C LEU A 201 0.15 31.98 14.69
N GLN A 202 -0.04 31.62 13.43
CA GLN A 202 1.02 31.70 12.42
C GLN A 202 1.22 33.10 11.86
N ASN A 203 0.18 33.93 11.71
CA ASN A 203 0.23 35.27 11.10
C ASN A 203 1.24 35.41 9.93
N ARG A 204 1.43 34.32 9.18
CA ARG A 204 2.40 34.19 8.10
C ARG A 204 1.67 33.49 6.96
N LYS A 205 1.65 34.13 5.80
CA LYS A 205 1.44 33.44 4.52
C LYS A 205 2.57 32.41 4.41
N ALA A 206 2.25 31.17 4.04
CA ALA A 206 3.25 30.14 3.76
C ALA A 206 4.39 30.78 2.94
N LEU A 207 5.63 30.73 3.46
CA LEU A 207 6.78 31.26 2.75
C LEU A 207 6.80 30.59 1.38
N HIS A 208 6.56 31.37 0.33
CA HIS A 208 6.60 30.87 -1.03
C HIS A 208 8.00 30.30 -1.23
N ARG A 209 8.07 28.96 -1.36
CA ARG A 209 9.33 28.25 -1.58
C ARG A 209 10.09 29.02 -2.66
N ARG A 210 11.34 29.42 -2.41
CA ARG A 210 12.23 29.74 -3.53
C ARG A 210 12.42 28.44 -4.29
N VAL A 211 11.61 28.27 -5.32
CA VAL A 211 11.80 27.23 -6.32
C VAL A 211 13.14 27.54 -6.95
N THR A 212 14.18 26.85 -6.48
CA THR A 212 15.43 26.82 -7.22
C THR A 212 15.12 25.96 -8.43
N VAL A 213 15.04 26.58 -9.60
CA VAL A 213 14.92 25.83 -10.84
C VAL A 213 16.20 25.01 -10.96
N VAL A 214 16.12 23.73 -10.60
CA VAL A 214 17.18 22.76 -10.89
C VAL A 214 17.15 22.57 -12.40
N ARG A 215 17.91 23.41 -13.10
CA ARG A 215 17.98 23.35 -14.56
C ARG A 215 18.77 22.10 -14.92
N TRP A 216 18.25 21.34 -15.87
CA TRP A 216 18.94 20.16 -16.39
C TRP A 216 20.32 20.56 -16.93
N ILE A 217 21.39 19.93 -16.43
CA ILE A 217 22.77 20.17 -16.84
C ILE A 217 23.13 19.19 -17.97
N LYS A 218 23.62 19.72 -19.09
CA LYS A 218 24.11 18.93 -20.24
C LYS A 218 25.25 17.97 -19.81
N PRO A 219 25.27 16.71 -20.27
CA PRO A 219 26.42 15.85 -20.06
C PRO A 219 27.64 16.35 -20.86
N PRO A 220 28.88 15.95 -20.50
CA PRO A 220 30.09 16.28 -21.27
C PRO A 220 30.02 15.80 -22.73
N ALA A 221 30.85 16.38 -23.60
CA ALA A 221 30.93 15.98 -25.00
C ALA A 221 31.17 14.46 -25.14
N GLY A 222 30.40 13.80 -26.01
CA GLY A 222 30.45 12.35 -26.20
C GLY A 222 29.58 11.51 -25.24
N PHE A 223 28.97 12.13 -24.23
CA PHE A 223 28.11 11.43 -23.27
C PHE A 223 26.61 11.65 -23.51
N PHE A 224 25.83 10.67 -23.10
CA PHE A 224 24.38 10.74 -23.02
C PHE A 224 23.94 10.79 -21.56
N LYS A 225 22.81 11.45 -21.29
CA LYS A 225 22.16 11.46 -19.98
C LYS A 225 20.80 10.80 -20.11
N LEU A 226 20.60 9.72 -19.35
CA LEU A 226 19.32 9.03 -19.20
C LEU A 226 18.66 9.50 -17.89
N ASN A 227 17.48 10.08 -18.00
CA ASN A 227 16.62 10.38 -16.87
C ASN A 227 15.53 9.30 -16.78
N THR A 228 15.39 8.63 -15.65
CA THR A 228 14.37 7.58 -15.43
C THR A 228 13.37 8.01 -14.36
N ASP A 229 12.13 7.58 -14.48
CA ASP A 229 11.09 7.72 -13.46
C ASP A 229 10.29 6.43 -13.31
N GLY A 230 9.77 6.17 -12.11
CA GLY A 230 9.03 4.98 -11.76
C GLY A 230 7.73 5.32 -11.01
N SER A 231 6.63 4.65 -11.36
CA SER A 231 5.33 4.80 -10.72
C SER A 231 4.83 3.46 -10.20
N SER A 232 4.18 3.48 -9.03
CA SER A 232 3.54 2.30 -8.44
C SER A 232 2.20 2.67 -7.80
N VAL A 233 1.11 2.05 -8.25
CA VAL A 233 -0.25 2.22 -7.69
C VAL A 233 -0.92 0.86 -7.58
N ASN A 234 -1.40 0.49 -6.39
CA ASN A 234 -2.12 -0.77 -6.14
C ASN A 234 -1.43 -2.04 -6.66
N GLY A 235 -0.09 -2.08 -6.62
CA GLY A 235 0.71 -3.20 -7.11
C GLY A 235 0.98 -3.20 -8.62
N ALA A 236 0.51 -2.21 -9.36
CA ALA A 236 0.92 -1.96 -10.74
C ALA A 236 2.14 -1.04 -10.76
N CYS A 237 3.21 -1.45 -11.44
CA CYS A 237 4.48 -0.72 -11.54
C CYS A 237 4.75 -0.32 -12.99
N GLY A 238 5.22 0.91 -13.23
CA GLY A 238 5.67 1.38 -14.54
C GLY A 238 6.99 2.12 -14.43
N ALA A 239 7.86 2.00 -15.43
CA ALA A 239 9.08 2.78 -15.55
C ALA A 239 9.16 3.46 -16.93
N GLY A 240 9.62 4.71 -16.95
CA GLY A 240 9.84 5.50 -18.16
C GLY A 240 11.20 6.19 -18.11
N GLY A 241 11.70 6.63 -19.27
CA GLY A 241 12.93 7.42 -19.30
C GLY A 241 13.10 8.25 -20.57
N ILE A 242 13.90 9.32 -20.46
CA ILE A 242 14.26 10.25 -21.53
C ILE A 242 15.79 10.21 -21.68
N VAL A 243 16.27 9.98 -22.90
CA VAL A 243 17.70 10.07 -23.23
C VAL A 243 17.97 11.36 -23.98
N ARG A 244 19.00 12.11 -23.54
CA ARG A 244 19.48 13.30 -24.22
C ARG A 244 20.99 13.24 -24.44
N ASN A 245 21.45 13.81 -25.55
CA ASN A 245 22.88 13.95 -25.82
C ASN A 245 23.49 15.20 -25.14
N TYR A 246 24.79 15.41 -25.31
CA TYR A 246 25.53 16.57 -24.81
C TYR A 246 25.06 17.92 -25.38
N LYS A 247 24.40 17.93 -26.56
CA LYS A 247 23.76 19.13 -27.12
C LYS A 247 22.42 19.44 -26.48
N GLY A 248 21.83 18.48 -25.77
CA GLY A 248 20.49 18.57 -25.17
C GLY A 248 19.38 18.06 -26.09
N GLU A 249 19.73 17.48 -27.24
CA GLU A 249 18.78 16.91 -28.19
C GLU A 249 18.25 15.59 -27.63
N MET A 250 16.94 15.37 -27.79
CA MET A 250 16.32 14.11 -27.41
C MET A 250 16.73 13.02 -28.40
N MET A 251 17.29 11.94 -27.87
CA MET A 251 17.64 10.80 -28.69
C MET A 251 16.41 9.89 -28.84
N PRO A 252 16.17 9.32 -30.03
CA PRO A 252 15.20 8.26 -30.19
C PRO A 252 15.57 7.11 -29.25
N PHE A 253 14.78 6.92 -28.21
CA PHE A 253 14.92 5.80 -27.29
C PHE A 253 13.82 4.81 -27.60
N ARG A 254 14.18 3.62 -28.10
CA ARG A 254 13.22 2.53 -28.22
C ARG A 254 12.82 2.17 -26.79
N ARG A 255 11.55 2.37 -26.45
CA ARG A 255 10.99 1.90 -25.18
C ARG A 255 11.23 0.40 -25.12
N VAL A 256 12.28 -0.03 -24.43
CA VAL A 256 12.38 -1.40 -23.95
C VAL A 256 11.47 -1.41 -22.74
N GLN A 257 10.19 -1.70 -22.98
CA GLN A 257 9.28 -2.01 -21.90
C GLN A 257 9.76 -3.34 -21.33
N HIS A 258 10.73 -3.30 -20.41
CA HIS A 258 11.00 -4.47 -19.60
C HIS A 258 9.74 -4.69 -18.77
N PRO A 259 9.05 -5.83 -18.90
CA PRO A 259 7.71 -6.03 -18.37
C PRO A 259 7.80 -6.19 -16.87
N LEU A 260 7.88 -5.06 -16.16
CA LEU A 260 7.85 -4.96 -14.71
C LEU A 260 6.41 -5.13 -14.16
N HIS A 261 5.61 -5.92 -14.87
CA HIS A 261 4.75 -6.99 -14.40
C HIS A 261 4.32 -7.73 -15.69
N PHE A 262 4.20 -9.05 -15.71
CA PHE A 262 3.27 -9.68 -16.65
C PHE A 262 1.93 -8.96 -16.47
N ASP A 263 1.34 -8.36 -17.51
CA ASP A 263 -0.03 -7.80 -17.50
C ASP A 263 -1.01 -8.88 -17.06
N TYR A 264 -1.13 -9.16 -15.77
CA TYR A 264 -2.11 -10.06 -15.15
C TYR A 264 -2.31 -11.46 -15.80
N ILE A 265 -1.31 -11.93 -16.56
CA ILE A 265 -1.39 -12.97 -17.60
C ILE A 265 -2.22 -12.49 -18.78
N ASN A 266 -1.57 -11.84 -19.78
CA ASN A 266 -2.13 -11.40 -21.07
C ASN A 266 -3.65 -11.55 -21.14
N ASN A 267 -4.43 -10.49 -20.87
CA ASN A 267 -5.89 -10.58 -20.74
C ASN A 267 -6.54 -11.41 -21.85
N LEU A 268 -6.00 -11.40 -23.06
CA LEU A 268 -6.40 -12.30 -24.14
C LEU A 268 -6.30 -13.79 -23.78
N TRP A 269 -5.13 -14.25 -23.32
CA TRP A 269 -4.94 -15.62 -22.84
C TRP A 269 -5.85 -15.94 -21.65
N PHE A 270 -5.97 -15.03 -20.69
CA PHE A 270 -6.84 -15.25 -19.53
C PHE A 270 -8.30 -15.42 -19.96
N ILE A 271 -8.79 -14.56 -20.85
CA ILE A 271 -10.15 -14.63 -21.43
C ILE A 271 -10.34 -15.96 -22.18
N GLU A 272 -9.37 -16.38 -22.99
CA GLU A 272 -9.42 -17.65 -23.72
C GLU A 272 -9.48 -18.86 -22.78
N GLN A 273 -8.67 -18.86 -21.73
CA GLN A 273 -8.71 -19.95 -20.75
C GLN A 273 -9.99 -19.94 -19.91
N ALA A 274 -10.46 -18.76 -19.52
CA ALA A 274 -11.72 -18.64 -18.80
C ALA A 274 -12.89 -19.17 -19.65
N GLN A 275 -12.92 -18.85 -20.95
CA GLN A 275 -13.92 -19.37 -21.87
C GLN A 275 -13.86 -20.91 -21.95
N HIS A 276 -12.66 -21.48 -22.15
CA HIS A 276 -12.49 -22.92 -22.17
C HIS A 276 -12.98 -23.60 -20.88
N GLU A 277 -12.66 -23.04 -19.72
CA GLU A 277 -13.12 -23.60 -18.43
C GLU A 277 -14.65 -23.52 -18.29
N ILE A 278 -15.29 -22.47 -18.80
CA ILE A 278 -16.76 -22.34 -18.83
C ILE A 278 -17.37 -23.35 -19.80
N ASP A 279 -16.82 -23.50 -21.00
CA ASP A 279 -17.32 -24.44 -22.01
C ASP A 279 -17.22 -25.89 -21.52
N THR A 280 -16.19 -26.20 -20.74
CA THR A 280 -15.94 -27.55 -20.24
C THR A 280 -16.72 -27.86 -18.96
N TYR A 281 -16.76 -26.91 -18.03
CA TYR A 281 -17.21 -27.17 -16.65
C TYR A 281 -18.39 -26.31 -16.20
N GLY A 282 -18.81 -25.34 -17.01
CA GLY A 282 -19.85 -24.37 -16.67
C GLY A 282 -19.43 -23.36 -15.59
N THR A 283 -20.35 -22.46 -15.26
CA THR A 283 -20.20 -21.49 -14.18
C THR A 283 -20.73 -22.01 -12.84
N ASP A 284 -20.44 -21.30 -11.75
CA ASP A 284 -21.19 -21.43 -10.52
C ASP A 284 -22.62 -20.83 -10.64
N GLU A 285 -23.41 -20.97 -9.57
CA GLU A 285 -24.79 -20.47 -9.48
C GLU A 285 -24.89 -18.93 -9.63
N SER A 286 -23.79 -18.21 -9.45
CA SER A 286 -23.70 -16.76 -9.58
C SER A 286 -23.13 -16.31 -10.93
N GLY A 287 -22.96 -17.22 -11.89
CA GLY A 287 -22.39 -16.90 -13.21
C GLY A 287 -20.92 -16.46 -13.13
N ASN A 288 -20.14 -17.05 -12.22
CA ASN A 288 -18.68 -16.88 -12.16
C ASN A 288 -17.97 -18.20 -12.47
N LEU A 289 -16.67 -18.11 -12.77
CA LEU A 289 -15.80 -19.29 -12.85
C LEU A 289 -15.79 -20.04 -11.52
N LYS A 290 -15.87 -21.38 -11.60
CA LYS A 290 -15.79 -22.24 -10.42
C LYS A 290 -14.42 -22.17 -9.77
N LEU A 291 -14.36 -22.45 -8.47
CA LEU A 291 -13.13 -22.39 -7.69
C LEU A 291 -12.01 -23.28 -8.28
N PHE A 292 -12.35 -24.49 -8.73
CA PHE A 292 -11.38 -25.41 -9.33
C PHE A 292 -10.89 -24.93 -10.69
N SER A 293 -11.71 -24.22 -11.48
CA SER A 293 -11.29 -23.62 -12.75
C SER A 293 -10.14 -22.63 -12.54
N PHE A 294 -10.18 -21.83 -11.48
CA PHE A 294 -9.05 -20.97 -11.12
C PHE A 294 -7.78 -21.74 -10.72
N ARG A 295 -7.92 -22.95 -10.15
CA ARG A 295 -6.76 -23.83 -9.84
C ARG A 295 -6.17 -24.39 -11.13
N ASN A 296 -6.98 -24.91 -12.04
CA ASN A 296 -6.57 -25.38 -13.36
C ASN A 296 -5.82 -24.29 -14.14
N MET A 297 -6.39 -23.07 -14.17
CA MET A 297 -5.77 -21.93 -14.85
C MET A 297 -4.43 -21.53 -14.22
N LYS A 298 -4.28 -21.66 -12.89
CA LYS A 298 -3.01 -21.41 -12.20
C LYS A 298 -1.93 -22.39 -12.65
N GLU A 299 -2.26 -23.68 -12.73
CA GLU A 299 -1.33 -24.72 -13.18
C GLU A 299 -0.89 -24.49 -14.63
N LYS A 300 -1.85 -24.22 -15.52
CA LYS A 300 -1.56 -23.85 -16.93
C LYS A 300 -0.68 -22.60 -17.03
N CYS A 301 -0.86 -21.63 -16.15
CA CYS A 301 -0.01 -20.42 -16.10
C CYS A 301 1.44 -20.76 -15.69
N ILE A 302 1.62 -21.64 -14.71
CA ILE A 302 2.96 -22.09 -14.28
C ILE A 302 3.66 -22.81 -15.43
N GLN A 303 2.97 -23.72 -16.11
CA GLN A 303 3.52 -24.48 -17.24
C GLN A 303 3.89 -23.59 -18.42
N LYS A 304 3.04 -22.62 -18.77
CA LYS A 304 3.23 -21.79 -19.98
C LYS A 304 4.19 -20.63 -19.79
N PHE A 305 4.22 -20.04 -18.60
CA PHE A 305 4.91 -18.78 -18.35
C PHE A 305 5.98 -18.87 -17.28
N GLU A 306 6.19 -20.05 -16.68
CA GLU A 306 7.15 -20.30 -15.60
C GLU A 306 6.95 -19.32 -14.41
N ARG A 307 5.70 -18.90 -14.20
CA ARG A 307 5.32 -17.91 -13.17
C ARG A 307 4.24 -18.45 -12.27
N ASN A 308 4.51 -18.40 -10.97
CA ASN A 308 3.56 -18.75 -9.93
C ASN A 308 2.66 -17.54 -9.59
N VAL A 309 1.44 -17.55 -10.11
CA VAL A 309 0.42 -16.52 -9.86
C VAL A 309 -0.50 -16.98 -8.72
N SER A 310 -0.84 -16.07 -7.79
CA SER A 310 -1.75 -16.41 -6.69
C SER A 310 -3.20 -16.58 -7.19
N LEU A 311 -3.98 -17.46 -6.54
CA LEU A 311 -5.41 -17.62 -6.84
C LEU A 311 -6.19 -16.31 -6.63
N LYS A 312 -5.80 -15.54 -5.61
CA LYS A 312 -6.36 -14.21 -5.35
C LYS A 312 -6.14 -13.27 -6.53
N CYS A 313 -4.96 -13.33 -7.15
CA CYS A 313 -4.67 -12.59 -8.37
C CYS A 313 -5.69 -12.98 -9.44
N LEU A 314 -5.74 -14.23 -9.88
CA LEU A 314 -6.65 -14.67 -10.95
C LEU A 314 -8.12 -14.27 -10.73
N ARG A 315 -8.64 -14.41 -9.50
CA ARG A 315 -10.01 -13.99 -9.16
C ARG A 315 -10.20 -12.48 -9.28
N ASN A 316 -9.25 -11.70 -8.79
CA ASN A 316 -9.29 -10.25 -8.95
C ASN A 316 -9.23 -9.84 -10.43
N ASN A 317 -8.54 -10.58 -11.32
CA ASN A 317 -8.62 -10.31 -12.77
C ASN A 317 -10.05 -10.47 -13.26
N TRP A 318 -10.63 -11.63 -12.95
CA TRP A 318 -11.97 -12.00 -13.40
C TRP A 318 -12.99 -10.94 -13.00
N LEU A 319 -12.97 -10.53 -11.74
CA LEU A 319 -13.85 -9.49 -11.22
C LEU A 319 -13.62 -8.15 -11.92
N ASN A 320 -12.37 -7.77 -12.15
CA ASN A 320 -12.03 -6.54 -12.86
C ASN A 320 -12.49 -6.56 -14.32
N LEU A 321 -12.33 -7.68 -15.03
CA LEU A 321 -12.78 -7.85 -16.41
C LEU A 321 -14.31 -7.82 -16.50
N LYS A 322 -15.01 -8.55 -15.63
CA LYS A 322 -16.48 -8.55 -15.54
C LYS A 322 -17.02 -7.15 -15.26
N LYS A 323 -16.42 -6.46 -14.28
CA LYS A 323 -16.77 -5.07 -13.93
C LYS A 323 -16.50 -4.09 -15.07
N LYS A 324 -15.35 -4.20 -15.74
CA LYS A 324 -14.99 -3.36 -16.89
C LYS A 324 -15.96 -3.56 -18.06
N TYR A 325 -16.34 -4.80 -18.36
CA TYR A 325 -17.32 -5.11 -19.39
C TYR A 325 -18.71 -4.56 -19.03
N LYS A 326 -19.17 -4.76 -17.78
CA LYS A 326 -20.44 -4.21 -17.30
C LYS A 326 -20.50 -2.68 -17.45
N ASN A 327 -19.46 -1.98 -17.00
CA ASN A 327 -19.39 -0.52 -17.12
C ASN A 327 -19.38 -0.09 -18.59
N TRP A 328 -18.73 -0.83 -19.47
CA TRP A 328 -18.74 -0.56 -20.90
C TRP A 328 -20.13 -0.75 -21.51
N VAL A 329 -20.85 -1.84 -21.20
CA VAL A 329 -22.23 -2.06 -21.68
C VAL A 329 -23.16 -0.93 -21.22
N THR A 330 -23.11 -0.56 -19.94
CA THR A 330 -23.91 0.56 -19.42
C THR A 330 -23.54 1.87 -20.10
N LEU A 331 -22.25 2.12 -20.34
CA LEU A 331 -21.81 3.31 -21.07
C LEU A 331 -22.32 3.33 -22.52
N THR A 332 -22.31 2.20 -23.23
CA THR A 332 -22.87 2.11 -24.59
C THR A 332 -24.37 2.39 -24.63
N GLN A 333 -25.12 1.96 -23.60
CA GLN A 333 -26.55 2.23 -23.49
C GLN A 333 -26.82 3.71 -23.20
N LEU A 334 -26.04 4.33 -22.31
CA LEU A 334 -26.19 5.75 -21.97
C LEU A 334 -25.74 6.68 -23.10
N ALA A 335 -24.69 6.31 -23.83
CA ALA A 335 -24.17 7.13 -24.94
C ALA A 335 -25.04 7.04 -26.21
N GLY A 336 -25.83 5.97 -26.37
CA GLY A 336 -26.70 5.77 -27.52
C GLY A 336 -25.95 5.88 -28.85
N GLU A 337 -26.43 6.74 -29.75
CA GLU A 337 -25.84 6.99 -31.08
C GLU A 337 -24.42 7.56 -31.03
N CYS A 338 -23.96 8.06 -29.87
CA CYS A 338 -22.61 8.57 -29.70
C CYS A 338 -21.56 7.47 -29.60
N TYR A 339 -21.95 6.19 -29.48
CA TYR A 339 -21.02 5.05 -29.50
C TYR A 339 -20.79 4.54 -30.93
N ASN A 340 -19.53 4.47 -31.37
CA ASN A 340 -19.16 3.94 -32.68
C ASN A 340 -18.77 2.46 -32.59
N GLU A 341 -19.56 1.57 -33.17
CA GLU A 341 -19.32 0.12 -33.15
C GLU A 341 -18.09 -0.33 -33.95
N VAL A 342 -17.68 0.43 -34.98
CA VAL A 342 -16.53 0.07 -35.82
C VAL A 342 -15.21 0.38 -35.10
N THR A 343 -15.11 1.57 -34.51
CA THR A 343 -13.88 2.01 -33.82
C THR A 343 -13.87 1.65 -32.33
N GLY A 344 -15.02 1.34 -31.74
CA GLY A 344 -15.18 1.07 -30.31
C GLY A 344 -15.02 2.31 -29.42
N THR A 345 -15.17 3.51 -29.99
CA THR A 345 -14.96 4.81 -29.32
C THR A 345 -16.28 5.55 -29.08
N PHE A 346 -16.25 6.52 -28.16
CA PHE A 346 -17.39 7.38 -27.84
C PHE A 346 -17.15 8.80 -28.36
N SER A 347 -18.08 9.31 -29.16
CA SER A 347 -18.07 10.65 -29.74
C SER A 347 -18.79 11.68 -28.84
N LEU A 348 -18.71 11.50 -27.52
CA LEU A 348 -19.35 12.36 -26.53
C LEU A 348 -18.58 13.67 -26.34
N ILE A 349 -19.28 14.79 -26.21
CA ILE A 349 -18.70 16.09 -25.83
C ILE A 349 -18.51 16.21 -24.32
N GLU A 350 -17.71 17.18 -23.87
CA GLU A 350 -17.35 17.32 -22.44
C GLU A 350 -18.56 17.44 -21.49
N PRO A 351 -19.63 18.21 -21.81
CA PRO A 351 -20.84 18.24 -20.97
C PRO A 351 -21.52 16.88 -20.82
N GLU A 352 -21.62 16.09 -21.89
CA GLU A 352 -22.24 14.76 -21.88
C GLU A 352 -21.40 13.76 -21.06
N TRP A 353 -20.06 13.86 -21.15
CA TRP A 353 -19.16 13.10 -20.28
C TRP A 353 -19.37 13.44 -18.81
N VAL A 354 -19.62 14.70 -18.45
CA VAL A 354 -19.87 15.09 -17.05
C VAL A 354 -21.13 14.41 -16.54
N GLU A 355 -22.25 14.50 -17.28
CA GLU A 355 -23.53 13.89 -16.90
C GLU A 355 -23.44 12.36 -16.75
N ILE A 356 -22.82 11.68 -17.71
CA ILE A 356 -22.62 10.22 -17.65
C ILE A 356 -21.72 9.83 -16.48
N LEU A 357 -20.69 10.61 -16.17
CA LEU A 357 -19.75 10.29 -15.08
C LEU A 357 -20.30 10.62 -13.69
N GLU A 358 -21.38 11.39 -13.57
CA GLU A 358 -22.15 11.49 -12.31
C GLU A 358 -22.84 10.17 -11.98
N VAL A 359 -23.38 9.49 -13.00
CA VAL A 359 -24.08 8.20 -12.85
C VAL A 359 -23.09 7.02 -12.82
N LEU A 360 -22.05 7.04 -13.65
CA LEU A 360 -21.08 5.96 -13.79
C LEU A 360 -19.62 6.48 -13.75
N PRO A 361 -19.10 6.89 -12.58
CA PRO A 361 -17.78 7.51 -12.45
C PRO A 361 -16.62 6.65 -13.00
N GLU A 362 -16.76 5.34 -12.90
CA GLU A 362 -15.74 4.37 -13.31
C GLU A 362 -15.62 4.22 -14.83
N ALA A 363 -16.61 4.70 -15.60
CA ALA A 363 -16.55 4.72 -17.06
C ALA A 363 -15.53 5.74 -17.60
N ARG A 364 -14.97 6.60 -16.75
CA ARG A 364 -13.95 7.59 -17.12
C ARG A 364 -12.76 6.97 -17.86
N VAL A 365 -12.44 5.70 -17.58
CA VAL A 365 -11.38 4.95 -18.27
C VAL A 365 -11.60 4.87 -19.79
N PHE A 366 -12.83 4.95 -20.27
CA PHE A 366 -13.18 4.85 -21.69
C PHE A 366 -13.13 6.19 -22.44
N LYS A 367 -12.83 7.30 -21.74
CA LYS A 367 -12.63 8.61 -22.39
C LYS A 367 -11.40 8.63 -23.32
N HIS A 368 -10.42 7.79 -23.02
CA HIS A 368 -9.13 7.75 -23.72
C HIS A 368 -8.71 6.33 -24.12
N ASP A 369 -9.52 5.31 -23.85
CA ASP A 369 -9.21 3.91 -24.16
C ASP A 369 -10.48 3.16 -24.59
N VAL A 370 -10.32 2.08 -25.33
CA VAL A 370 -11.43 1.23 -25.80
C VAL A 370 -11.55 -0.03 -24.95
N LEU A 371 -12.67 -0.74 -25.07
CA LEU A 371 -12.78 -2.09 -24.51
C LEU A 371 -11.93 -3.06 -25.35
N ARG A 372 -10.73 -3.37 -24.85
CA ARG A 372 -9.82 -4.33 -25.48
C ARG A 372 -10.45 -5.73 -25.54
N HIS A 373 -10.22 -6.43 -26.65
CA HIS A 373 -10.77 -7.77 -26.93
C HIS A 373 -12.30 -7.84 -26.81
N ARG A 374 -13.00 -6.78 -27.25
CA ARG A 374 -14.46 -6.61 -27.17
C ARG A 374 -15.23 -7.88 -27.51
N GLU A 375 -14.99 -8.49 -28.67
CA GLU A 375 -15.73 -9.67 -29.13
C GLU A 375 -15.65 -10.84 -28.15
N LYS A 376 -14.44 -11.12 -27.62
CA LYS A 376 -14.25 -12.20 -26.64
C LYS A 376 -14.83 -11.85 -25.28
N MET A 377 -14.76 -10.59 -24.86
CA MET A 377 -15.39 -10.12 -23.63
C MET A 377 -16.92 -10.21 -23.72
N THR A 378 -17.49 -9.91 -24.88
CA THR A 378 -18.92 -10.07 -25.15
C THR A 378 -19.32 -11.54 -25.06
N LEU A 379 -18.62 -12.43 -25.78
CA LEU A 379 -18.87 -13.87 -25.71
C LEU A 379 -18.79 -14.42 -24.26
N LEU A 380 -17.81 -13.93 -23.50
CA LEU A 380 -17.54 -14.40 -22.14
C LEU A 380 -18.58 -13.91 -21.11
N PHE A 381 -19.09 -12.70 -21.25
CA PHE A 381 -19.89 -12.05 -20.20
C PHE A 381 -21.33 -11.70 -20.59
N SER A 382 -21.73 -11.79 -21.86
CA SER A 382 -23.08 -11.39 -22.32
C SER A 382 -24.20 -12.22 -21.70
N SER A 383 -23.93 -13.45 -21.29
CA SER A 383 -24.89 -14.32 -20.59
C SER A 383 -24.89 -14.16 -19.07
N MET A 384 -23.98 -13.32 -18.53
CA MET A 384 -23.70 -13.20 -17.09
C MET A 384 -24.08 -11.85 -16.50
N ILE A 385 -24.63 -10.96 -17.32
CA ILE A 385 -25.07 -9.58 -17.02
C ILE A 385 -26.44 -9.43 -17.63
#